data_AF-A0A521EFC6-F1
#
_entry.id   AF-A0A521EFC6-F1
#
_cell.length_a   1.000
_cell.length_b   1.000
_cell.length_c   1.000
_cell.angle_alpha   90.00
_cell.angle_beta   90.00
_cell.angle_gamma   90.00
#
_symmetry.space_group_name_H-M   'P 1'
#
loop_
_entity.id
_entity.type
_entity.pdbx_description
1 polymer ?
#
loop_
_entity_poly.entity_id
_entity_poly.type
_entity_poly.pdbx_seq_one_letter_code
_entity_poly.pdbx_strand_id
1 'polypeptide(L)'
;MRTDILMVLMLMVSVNFYPQQLKYRSVNHYLEIFEKEEINKLKEKGLLDQDLNIVPKFKKKGENELNEEGQNLYLELKVALLKSYFKDYFYQQHLQYKDEIFVLYFSMAGFDDLEWCILKWEREKWKDLEKIDKQQVENAKFDNNKDFNFICFNYDEGPKNSEDVKIFIKDDYLVMSREGLYHSLFDLKSQKLLINETCPYCESQSNTKEEMNLWIKKNLHDKIKRIINP
;
A
#
# COMPACT_ATOMS: atom_id res chain seq x y z
N MET A 1 -34.52 32.03 -49.89
CA MET A 1 -33.81 32.76 -48.82
C MET A 1 -34.03 31.97 -47.54
N ARG A 2 -32.98 31.26 -47.10
CA ARG A 2 -32.05 31.70 -46.05
C ARG A 2 -32.66 31.42 -44.67
N THR A 3 -32.22 30.32 -44.04
CA THR A 3 -31.33 30.33 -42.84
C THR A 3 -32.10 30.83 -41.62
N ASP A 4 -32.18 30.18 -40.47
CA ASP A 4 -31.35 29.13 -39.90
C ASP A 4 -31.78 28.97 -38.43
N ILE A 5 -31.33 27.88 -37.81
CA ILE A 5 -31.00 27.77 -36.37
C ILE A 5 -32.18 27.84 -35.37
N LEU A 6 -32.60 26.65 -34.93
CA LEU A 6 -32.62 26.40 -33.49
C LEU A 6 -32.19 24.95 -33.21
N MET A 7 -30.92 24.65 -33.51
CA MET A 7 -30.27 23.46 -32.96
C MET A 7 -29.82 23.85 -31.56
N VAL A 8 -30.67 23.57 -30.57
CA VAL A 8 -30.34 23.73 -29.15
C VAL A 8 -29.20 22.76 -28.85
N LEU A 9 -28.01 23.35 -28.83
CA LEU A 9 -26.79 22.97 -28.13
C LEU A 9 -26.99 21.72 -27.24
N MET A 10 -26.64 20.54 -27.77
CA MET A 10 -26.18 19.45 -26.92
C MET A 10 -24.98 20.00 -26.18
N LEU A 11 -25.19 20.36 -24.91
CA LEU A 11 -24.12 20.51 -23.94
C LEU A 11 -23.40 19.17 -23.87
N MET A 12 -22.42 19.01 -24.75
CA MET A 12 -21.30 18.11 -24.58
C MET A 12 -20.61 18.54 -23.29
N VAL A 13 -21.10 18.02 -22.17
CA VAL A 13 -20.27 17.85 -21.00
C VAL A 13 -19.22 16.84 -21.44
N SER A 14 -18.15 17.34 -22.05
CA SER A 14 -16.91 16.60 -22.20
C SER A 14 -16.39 16.42 -20.78
N VAL A 15 -16.91 15.41 -20.08
CA VAL A 15 -16.21 14.85 -18.93
C VAL A 15 -14.91 14.35 -19.53
N ASN A 16 -13.83 15.09 -19.27
CA ASN A 16 -12.49 14.66 -19.57
C ASN A 16 -12.19 13.45 -18.68
N PHE A 17 -12.71 12.28 -19.04
CA PHE A 17 -12.17 11.00 -18.60
C PHE A 17 -10.85 10.84 -19.35
N TYR A 18 -9.81 11.52 -18.89
CA TYR A 18 -8.48 10.99 -19.09
C TYR A 18 -8.42 9.75 -18.20
N PRO A 19 -8.35 8.52 -18.75
CA PRO A 19 -8.03 7.38 -17.92
C PRO A 19 -6.66 7.66 -17.33
N GLN A 20 -6.64 7.92 -16.02
CA GLN A 20 -5.42 8.16 -15.29
C GLN A 20 -4.74 6.80 -15.15
N GLN A 21 -4.03 6.38 -16.21
CA GLN A 21 -3.37 5.09 -16.25
C GLN A 21 -2.47 4.97 -15.01
N LEU A 22 -2.81 4.08 -14.08
CA LEU A 22 -2.03 3.94 -12.86
C LEU A 22 -0.61 3.54 -13.23
N LYS A 23 0.35 4.32 -12.72
CA LYS A 23 1.79 4.06 -12.83
C LYS A 23 2.33 3.74 -11.46
N TYR A 24 3.48 3.06 -11.44
CA TYR A 24 4.16 2.70 -10.20
C TYR A 24 4.22 3.87 -9.21
N ARG A 25 3.84 3.61 -7.96
CA ARG A 25 3.95 4.53 -6.83
C ARG A 25 4.63 3.82 -5.67
N SER A 26 5.65 4.46 -5.10
CA SER A 26 6.36 3.93 -3.93
C SER A 26 5.51 4.10 -2.67
N VAL A 27 5.86 3.38 -1.61
CA VAL A 27 5.28 3.58 -0.27
C VAL A 27 5.47 5.04 0.17
N ASN A 28 6.66 5.60 -0.02
CA ASN A 28 7.00 6.98 0.38
C ASN A 28 6.07 8.02 -0.25
N HIS A 29 5.63 7.84 -1.50
CA HIS A 29 4.67 8.74 -2.12
C HIS A 29 3.42 8.95 -1.27
N TYR A 30 2.87 7.87 -0.72
CA TYR A 30 1.66 7.92 0.10
C TYR A 30 1.92 8.33 1.55
N LEU A 31 3.10 8.00 2.09
CA LEU A 31 3.53 8.47 3.41
C LEU A 31 3.76 9.98 3.43
N GLU A 32 4.36 10.56 2.39
CA GLU A 32 4.53 12.02 2.27
C GLU A 32 3.19 12.76 2.20
N ILE A 33 2.17 12.15 1.58
CA ILE A 33 0.80 12.70 1.57
C ILE A 33 0.21 12.65 2.98
N PHE A 34 0.34 11.51 3.66
CA PHE A 34 -0.12 11.33 5.03
C PHE A 34 0.54 12.31 6.00
N GLU A 35 1.86 12.49 5.94
CA GLU A 35 2.61 13.43 6.79
C GLU A 35 2.11 14.88 6.64
N LYS A 36 1.79 15.29 5.40
CA LYS A 36 1.19 16.60 5.15
C LYS A 36 -0.20 16.73 5.77
N GLU A 37 -1.02 15.70 5.66
CA GLU A 37 -2.34 15.66 6.31
C GLU A 37 -2.23 15.69 7.84
N GLU A 38 -1.28 14.95 8.41
CA GLU A 38 -0.97 14.96 9.84
C GLU A 38 -0.59 16.37 10.30
N ILE A 39 0.41 17.00 9.68
CA ILE A 39 0.82 18.37 10.00
C ILE A 39 -0.36 19.35 9.91
N ASN A 40 -1.16 19.28 8.85
CA ASN A 40 -2.33 20.13 8.69
C ASN A 40 -3.34 19.93 9.83
N LYS A 41 -3.55 18.69 10.27
CA LYS A 41 -4.46 18.39 11.37
C LYS A 41 -3.94 18.90 12.71
N LEU A 42 -2.64 18.79 12.95
CA LEU A 42 -2.00 19.30 14.15
C LEU A 42 -2.11 20.84 14.22
N LYS A 43 -2.00 21.53 13.08
CA LYS A 43 -2.28 22.98 12.97
C LYS A 43 -3.75 23.32 13.21
N GLU A 44 -4.67 22.62 12.56
CA GLU A 44 -6.12 22.80 12.71
C GLU A 44 -6.56 22.68 14.18
N LYS A 45 -5.93 21.76 14.92
CA LYS A 45 -6.24 21.48 16.32
C LYS A 45 -5.44 22.33 17.31
N GLY A 46 -4.61 23.24 16.81
CA GLY A 46 -3.83 24.17 17.63
C GLY A 46 -2.75 23.49 18.47
N LEU A 47 -2.32 22.27 18.10
CA LEU A 47 -1.14 21.65 18.70
C LEU A 47 0.13 22.33 18.16
N LEU A 48 0.13 22.61 16.85
CA LEU A 48 1.16 23.36 16.16
C LEU A 48 0.64 24.73 15.68
N ASP A 49 1.52 25.72 15.64
CA ASP A 49 1.25 27.00 14.98
C ASP A 49 1.54 26.92 13.46
N GLN A 50 1.42 28.06 12.76
CA GLN A 50 1.66 28.12 11.31
C GLN A 50 3.11 27.83 10.94
N ASP A 51 4.05 28.11 11.84
CA ASP A 51 5.49 27.95 11.67
C ASP A 51 6.00 26.60 12.21
N LEU A 52 5.08 25.67 12.51
CA LEU A 52 5.34 24.32 13.04
C LEU A 52 5.92 24.30 14.46
N ASN A 53 5.76 25.36 15.24
CA ASN A 53 6.13 25.36 16.65
C ASN A 53 5.00 24.78 17.51
N ILE A 54 5.38 24.09 18.59
CA ILE A 54 4.43 23.65 19.63
C ILE A 54 3.81 24.89 20.29
N VAL A 55 2.48 24.95 20.30
CA VAL A 55 1.74 26.05 20.93
C VAL A 55 2.03 26.09 22.44
N PRO A 56 2.24 27.28 23.07
CA PRO A 56 2.71 27.38 24.46
C PRO A 56 1.93 26.57 25.50
N LYS A 57 0.62 26.41 25.31
CA LYS A 57 -0.25 25.59 26.18
C LYS A 57 0.21 24.13 26.26
N PHE A 58 0.69 23.57 25.15
CA PHE A 58 1.09 22.17 25.03
C PHE A 58 2.59 21.95 25.20
N LYS A 59 3.35 23.01 25.49
CA LYS A 59 4.80 22.95 25.64
C LYS A 59 5.18 22.63 27.08
N LYS A 60 6.11 21.70 27.27
CA LYS A 60 6.72 21.45 28.58
C LYS A 60 7.60 22.64 28.99
N LYS A 61 7.56 23.00 30.27
CA LYS A 61 8.23 24.21 30.76
C LYS A 61 9.76 24.09 30.61
N GLY A 62 10.35 24.97 29.80
CA GLY A 62 11.80 25.02 29.58
C GLY A 62 12.34 24.03 28.54
N GLU A 63 11.46 23.28 27.86
CA GLU A 63 11.84 22.25 26.89
C GLU A 63 11.07 22.45 25.57
N ASN A 64 11.61 21.98 24.44
CA ASN A 64 10.91 21.99 23.15
C ASN A 64 10.16 20.68 22.90
N GLU A 65 9.41 20.24 23.90
CA GLU A 65 8.70 18.96 23.90
C GLU A 65 7.23 19.17 24.28
N LEU A 66 6.38 18.23 23.85
CA LEU A 66 4.98 18.17 24.26
C LEU A 66 4.87 17.83 25.74
N ASN A 67 4.03 18.56 26.48
CA ASN A 67 3.55 18.14 27.78
C ASN A 67 2.53 16.99 27.64
N GLU A 68 2.07 16.44 28.77
CA GLU A 68 1.11 15.31 28.77
C GLU A 68 -0.18 15.60 27.98
N GLU A 69 -0.76 16.80 28.15
CA GLU A 69 -1.95 17.21 27.40
C GLU A 69 -1.70 17.23 25.89
N GLY A 70 -0.53 17.75 25.47
CA GLY A 70 -0.10 17.77 24.08
C GLY A 70 0.16 16.38 23.50
N GLN A 71 0.78 15.48 24.28
CA GLN A 71 1.03 14.09 23.88
C GLN A 71 -0.28 13.34 23.68
N ASN A 72 -1.23 13.48 24.61
CA ASN A 72 -2.55 12.85 24.51
C ASN A 72 -3.31 13.33 23.26
N LEU A 73 -3.33 14.65 23.02
CA LEU A 73 -3.96 15.22 21.83
C LEU A 73 -3.27 14.73 20.54
N TYR A 74 -1.94 14.70 20.49
CA TYR A 74 -1.20 14.18 19.34
C TYR A 74 -1.56 12.72 19.05
N LEU A 75 -1.56 11.85 20.06
CA LEU A 75 -1.88 10.43 19.90
C LEU A 75 -3.32 10.22 19.43
N GLU A 76 -4.29 10.96 19.99
CA GLU A 76 -5.68 10.91 19.56
C GLU A 76 -5.81 11.25 18.07
N LEU A 77 -5.19 12.35 17.64
CA LEU A 77 -5.22 12.80 16.25
C LEU A 77 -4.52 11.83 15.32
N LYS A 78 -3.35 11.33 15.70
CA LYS A 78 -2.58 10.37 14.91
C LYS A 78 -3.35 9.07 14.70
N VAL A 79 -3.93 8.51 15.76
CA VAL A 79 -4.74 7.28 15.66
C VAL A 79 -5.96 7.49 14.77
N ALA A 80 -6.65 8.63 14.92
CA ALA A 80 -7.82 8.94 14.08
C ALA A 80 -7.45 9.08 12.59
N LEU A 81 -6.36 9.78 12.30
CA LEU A 81 -5.84 9.94 10.94
C LEU A 81 -5.40 8.60 10.34
N LEU A 82 -4.59 7.82 11.06
CA LEU A 82 -4.14 6.50 10.60
C LEU A 82 -5.32 5.59 10.27
N LYS A 83 -6.32 5.50 11.17
CA LYS A 83 -7.54 4.71 10.94
C LYS A 83 -8.33 5.18 9.74
N SER A 84 -8.41 6.49 9.49
CA SER A 84 -9.17 7.04 8.37
C SER A 84 -8.43 6.91 7.04
N TYR A 85 -7.12 7.14 7.04
CA TYR A 85 -6.29 7.13 5.83
C TYR A 85 -5.99 5.71 5.38
N PHE A 86 -5.53 4.85 6.30
CA PHE A 86 -5.20 3.45 6.05
C PHE A 86 -6.37 2.49 6.34
N LYS A 87 -7.61 2.96 6.14
CA LYS A 87 -8.77 2.06 6.00
C LYS A 87 -8.73 1.30 4.66
N ASP A 88 -7.99 1.84 3.70
CA ASP A 88 -7.81 1.31 2.36
C ASP A 88 -6.37 0.81 2.20
N TYR A 89 -6.22 -0.18 1.31
CA TYR A 89 -4.98 -0.49 0.62
C TYR A 89 -4.78 0.48 -0.56
N PHE A 90 -3.54 0.87 -0.81
CA PHE A 90 -3.13 1.82 -1.83
C PHE A 90 -2.32 1.11 -2.93
N TYR A 91 -2.64 1.45 -4.17
CA TYR A 91 -2.00 0.89 -5.35
C TYR A 91 -0.49 1.17 -5.34
N GLN A 92 0.33 0.16 -5.67
CA GLN A 92 1.75 0.37 -5.93
C GLN A 92 2.14 0.03 -7.36
N GLN A 93 1.66 -1.11 -7.88
CA GLN A 93 2.08 -1.63 -9.17
C GLN A 93 1.03 -2.60 -9.71
N HIS A 94 0.90 -2.70 -11.03
CA HIS A 94 0.21 -3.82 -11.67
C HIS A 94 1.09 -4.48 -12.75
N LEU A 95 0.77 -5.73 -13.07
CA LEU A 95 1.32 -6.50 -14.17
C LEU A 95 0.19 -7.19 -14.92
N GLN A 96 0.32 -7.24 -16.24
CA GLN A 96 -0.58 -7.99 -17.11
C GLN A 96 0.10 -9.29 -17.54
N TYR A 97 -0.62 -10.41 -17.45
CA TYR A 97 -0.16 -11.70 -17.95
C TYR A 97 -1.33 -12.50 -18.49
N LYS A 98 -1.33 -12.72 -19.81
CA LYS A 98 -2.52 -13.20 -20.54
C LYS A 98 -3.74 -12.39 -20.09
N ASP A 99 -4.92 -12.98 -19.95
CA ASP A 99 -6.15 -12.25 -19.63
C ASP A 99 -6.31 -11.95 -18.12
N GLU A 100 -5.22 -11.96 -17.36
CA GLU A 100 -5.18 -11.65 -15.93
C GLU A 100 -4.39 -10.37 -15.66
N ILE A 101 -4.82 -9.61 -14.65
CA ILE A 101 -4.10 -8.48 -14.06
C ILE A 101 -3.77 -8.81 -12.62
N PHE A 102 -2.51 -8.65 -12.25
CA PHE A 102 -2.01 -8.77 -10.87
C PHE A 102 -1.67 -7.39 -10.36
N VAL A 103 -2.16 -7.02 -9.19
CA VAL A 103 -1.92 -5.71 -8.60
C VAL A 103 -1.36 -5.88 -7.20
N LEU A 104 -0.24 -5.19 -6.96
CA LEU A 104 0.37 -5.02 -5.66
C LEU A 104 -0.25 -3.78 -5.02
N TYR A 105 -0.84 -3.97 -3.84
CA TYR A 105 -1.25 -2.89 -2.97
C TYR A 105 -0.48 -2.96 -1.65
N PHE A 106 -0.40 -1.83 -0.96
CA PHE A 106 0.11 -1.75 0.40
C PHE A 106 -0.80 -0.96 1.33
N SER A 107 -0.62 -1.14 2.62
CA SER A 107 -1.20 -0.28 3.65
C SER A 107 -0.29 -0.23 4.87
N MET A 108 -0.67 0.58 5.85
CA MET A 108 -0.14 0.53 7.21
C MET A 108 -1.13 -0.14 8.18
N ALA A 109 -0.61 -0.89 9.14
CA ALA A 109 -1.30 -1.36 10.33
C ALA A 109 -0.62 -0.76 11.58
N GLY A 110 -1.39 -0.47 12.64
CA GLY A 110 -0.83 0.17 13.82
C GLY A 110 -0.26 1.57 13.50
N PHE A 111 0.96 1.84 13.96
CA PHE A 111 1.62 3.15 13.82
C PHE A 111 2.65 3.21 12.70
N ASP A 112 3.29 2.09 12.37
CA ASP A 112 4.41 2.04 11.45
C ASP A 112 4.56 0.68 10.75
N ASP A 113 3.73 -0.32 11.07
CA ASP A 113 3.81 -1.62 10.42
C ASP A 113 3.23 -1.53 9.02
N LEU A 114 3.94 -2.07 8.05
CA LEU A 114 3.51 -2.05 6.66
C LEU A 114 3.03 -3.42 6.25
N GLU A 115 1.99 -3.43 5.41
CA GLU A 115 1.39 -4.64 4.91
C GLU A 115 1.17 -4.54 3.41
N TRP A 116 1.34 -5.65 2.71
CA TRP A 116 1.16 -5.77 1.28
C TRP A 116 0.22 -6.91 0.96
N CYS A 117 -0.57 -6.73 -0.08
CA CYS A 117 -1.29 -7.82 -0.70
C CYS A 117 -1.14 -7.81 -2.22
N ILE A 118 -1.21 -9.01 -2.80
CA ILE A 118 -1.35 -9.18 -4.24
C ILE A 118 -2.76 -9.67 -4.50
N LEU A 119 -3.43 -8.96 -5.40
CA LEU A 119 -4.78 -9.26 -5.83
C LEU A 119 -4.78 -9.55 -7.35
N LYS A 120 -5.69 -10.40 -7.79
CA LYS A 120 -5.79 -10.84 -9.19
C LYS A 120 -7.18 -10.56 -9.76
N TRP A 121 -7.23 -9.93 -10.93
CA TRP A 121 -8.45 -9.68 -11.70
C TRP A 121 -8.40 -10.40 -13.04
N GLU A 122 -9.57 -10.75 -13.56
CA GLU A 122 -9.75 -10.87 -15.01
C GLU A 122 -9.57 -9.49 -15.64
N ARG A 123 -8.84 -9.39 -16.75
CA ARG A 123 -8.47 -8.12 -17.38
C ARG A 123 -9.69 -7.26 -17.70
N GLU A 124 -10.76 -7.85 -18.20
CA GLU A 124 -11.99 -7.14 -18.58
C GLU A 124 -12.76 -6.59 -17.37
N LYS A 125 -12.53 -7.13 -16.17
CA LYS A 125 -13.18 -6.71 -14.92
C LYS A 125 -12.34 -5.74 -14.10
N TRP A 126 -11.07 -5.53 -14.47
CA TRP A 126 -10.18 -4.66 -13.71
C TRP A 126 -10.57 -3.19 -13.88
N LYS A 127 -10.76 -2.51 -12.75
CA LYS A 127 -11.28 -1.13 -12.68
C LYS A 127 -10.21 -0.05 -12.46
N ASP A 128 -8.93 -0.42 -12.52
CA ASP A 128 -7.78 0.49 -12.30
C ASP A 128 -7.92 1.33 -11.01
N LEU A 129 -8.16 0.65 -9.89
CA LEU A 129 -8.46 1.29 -8.61
C LEU A 129 -7.16 1.74 -7.91
N GLU A 130 -7.06 3.02 -7.57
CA GLU A 130 -5.94 3.54 -6.76
C GLU A 130 -6.03 3.05 -5.31
N LYS A 131 -7.24 2.83 -4.81
CA LYS A 131 -7.52 2.41 -3.44
C LYS A 131 -8.48 1.24 -3.42
N ILE A 132 -8.30 0.32 -2.48
CA ILE A 132 -9.23 -0.77 -2.24
C ILE A 132 -9.46 -0.95 -0.74
N ASP A 133 -10.73 -1.03 -0.35
CA ASP A 133 -11.10 -1.13 1.06
C ASP A 133 -10.51 -2.39 1.70
N LYS A 134 -9.89 -2.25 2.87
CA LYS A 134 -9.25 -3.39 3.56
C LYS A 134 -10.23 -4.48 3.90
N GLN A 135 -11.45 -4.14 4.33
CA GLN A 135 -12.46 -5.13 4.69
C GLN A 135 -12.90 -5.92 3.45
N GLN A 136 -12.95 -5.29 2.27
CA GLN A 136 -13.19 -5.99 1.01
C GLN A 136 -12.08 -7.00 0.71
N VAL A 137 -10.81 -6.65 0.95
CA VAL A 137 -9.66 -7.55 0.78
C VAL A 137 -9.69 -8.71 1.78
N GLU A 138 -9.96 -8.43 3.06
CA GLU A 138 -10.08 -9.46 4.10
C GLU A 138 -11.20 -10.46 3.78
N ASN A 139 -12.35 -9.98 3.31
CA ASN A 139 -13.45 -10.85 2.90
C ASN A 139 -13.08 -11.72 1.70
N ALA A 140 -12.27 -11.22 0.76
CA ALA A 140 -11.82 -11.97 -0.41
C ALA A 140 -10.85 -13.12 -0.08
N LYS A 141 -10.29 -13.17 1.14
CA LYS A 141 -9.49 -14.32 1.59
C LYS A 141 -10.34 -15.57 1.83
N PHE A 142 -11.64 -15.39 2.07
CA PHE A 142 -12.56 -16.48 2.44
C PHE A 142 -13.66 -16.73 1.40
N ASP A 143 -13.95 -15.74 0.55
CA ASP A 143 -15.06 -15.78 -0.42
C ASP A 143 -14.55 -15.60 -1.86
N ASN A 144 -14.83 -16.60 -2.69
CA ASN A 144 -14.43 -16.64 -4.11
C ASN A 144 -15.39 -15.85 -5.03
N ASN A 145 -16.48 -15.27 -4.52
CA ASN A 145 -17.46 -14.51 -5.32
C ASN A 145 -17.16 -13.01 -5.42
N LYS A 146 -15.89 -12.60 -5.36
CA LYS A 146 -15.48 -11.19 -5.43
C LYS A 146 -15.01 -10.81 -6.83
N ASP A 147 -15.02 -9.50 -7.10
CA ASP A 147 -14.49 -8.90 -8.33
C ASP A 147 -12.99 -9.24 -8.58
N PHE A 148 -12.29 -9.77 -7.58
CA PHE A 148 -10.90 -10.19 -7.62
C PHE A 148 -10.64 -11.39 -6.71
N ASN A 149 -9.52 -12.08 -6.97
CA ASN A 149 -9.01 -13.15 -6.13
C ASN A 149 -7.83 -12.66 -5.29
N PHE A 150 -7.78 -13.03 -4.03
CA PHE A 150 -6.63 -12.79 -3.16
C PHE A 150 -5.51 -13.80 -3.47
N ILE A 151 -4.27 -13.34 -3.64
CA ILE A 151 -3.11 -14.19 -3.94
C ILE A 151 -2.23 -14.41 -2.73
N CYS A 152 -1.73 -13.34 -2.12
CA CYS A 152 -0.88 -13.43 -0.92
C CYS A 152 -0.91 -12.14 -0.10
N PHE A 153 -0.45 -12.25 1.14
CA PHE A 153 -0.26 -11.16 2.08
C PHE A 153 1.13 -11.23 2.71
N ASN A 154 1.73 -10.08 2.97
CA ASN A 154 3.05 -9.92 3.56
C ASN A 154 3.04 -8.74 4.56
N TYR A 155 3.61 -8.93 5.75
CA TYR A 155 3.58 -8.03 6.89
C TYR A 155 5.01 -7.68 7.33
N ASP A 156 5.25 -6.42 7.70
CA ASP A 156 6.56 -5.88 8.11
C ASP A 156 6.43 -5.13 9.44
N GLU A 157 6.55 -5.87 10.53
CA GLU A 157 6.43 -5.42 11.93
C GLU A 157 7.78 -5.03 12.56
N GLY A 158 8.86 -5.68 12.11
CA GLY A 158 10.18 -5.59 12.72
C GLY A 158 11.10 -4.56 12.06
N PRO A 159 12.43 -4.78 12.13
CA PRO A 159 13.39 -3.96 11.40
C PRO A 159 12.99 -3.81 9.92
N LYS A 160 12.69 -2.59 9.49
CA LYS A 160 11.94 -2.36 8.24
C LYS A 160 12.68 -2.86 7.00
N ASN A 161 11.96 -3.59 6.15
CA ASN A 161 12.41 -4.06 4.85
C ASN A 161 11.33 -3.70 3.80
N SER A 162 11.12 -2.40 3.63
CA SER A 162 9.98 -1.80 2.92
C SER A 162 10.36 -0.97 1.70
N GLU A 163 11.65 -0.97 1.32
CA GLU A 163 12.12 -0.28 0.11
C GLU A 163 12.07 -1.19 -1.13
N ASP A 164 12.01 -0.58 -2.33
CA ASP A 164 11.98 -1.26 -3.64
C ASP A 164 10.98 -2.43 -3.70
N VAL A 165 9.81 -2.27 -3.06
CA VAL A 165 8.75 -3.27 -3.12
C VAL A 165 8.14 -3.28 -4.51
N LYS A 166 8.16 -4.46 -5.13
CA LYS A 166 7.65 -4.67 -6.48
C LYS A 166 7.25 -6.11 -6.70
N ILE A 167 6.45 -6.29 -7.74
CA ILE A 167 6.15 -7.58 -8.34
C ILE A 167 6.76 -7.66 -9.73
N PHE A 168 7.13 -8.86 -10.18
CA PHE A 168 7.53 -9.12 -11.55
C PHE A 168 7.15 -10.54 -11.96
N ILE A 169 7.14 -10.81 -13.28
CA ILE A 169 6.88 -12.13 -13.81
C ILE A 169 8.14 -12.68 -14.47
N LYS A 170 8.47 -13.93 -14.15
CA LYS A 170 9.56 -14.68 -14.76
C LYS A 170 9.14 -16.13 -14.98
N ASP A 171 9.27 -16.62 -16.21
CA ASP A 171 9.02 -18.03 -16.58
C ASP A 171 7.69 -18.58 -16.05
N ASP A 172 6.61 -17.79 -16.23
CA ASP A 172 5.26 -18.09 -15.74
C ASP A 172 5.12 -18.14 -14.21
N TYR A 173 6.02 -17.48 -13.48
CA TYR A 173 5.91 -17.23 -12.05
C TYR A 173 5.77 -15.75 -11.76
N LEU A 174 4.83 -15.39 -10.88
CA LEU A 174 4.73 -14.07 -10.27
C LEU A 174 5.54 -14.06 -8.97
N VAL A 175 6.43 -13.09 -8.84
CA VAL A 175 7.35 -12.95 -7.70
C VAL A 175 7.14 -11.58 -7.07
N MET A 176 7.01 -11.54 -5.74
CA MET A 176 7.13 -10.31 -4.97
C MET A 176 8.55 -10.17 -4.41
N SER A 177 9.12 -8.98 -4.52
CA SER A 177 10.41 -8.65 -3.92
C SER A 177 10.35 -7.40 -3.07
N ARG A 178 11.18 -7.35 -2.03
CA ARG A 178 11.45 -6.16 -1.20
C ARG A 178 12.97 -6.06 -1.05
N GLU A 179 13.54 -4.89 -1.31
CA GLU A 179 14.99 -4.65 -1.23
C GLU A 179 15.86 -5.69 -1.98
N GLY A 180 15.37 -6.19 -3.11
CA GLY A 180 16.04 -7.22 -3.91
C GLY A 180 15.99 -8.64 -3.37
N LEU A 181 15.34 -8.89 -2.22
CA LEU A 181 15.04 -10.23 -1.71
C LEU A 181 13.65 -10.67 -2.18
N TYR A 182 13.44 -11.98 -2.38
CA TYR A 182 12.15 -12.50 -2.84
C TYR A 182 11.33 -12.99 -1.64
N HIS A 183 10.06 -12.58 -1.59
CA HIS A 183 9.16 -12.81 -0.45
C HIS A 183 8.02 -13.75 -0.78
N SER A 184 7.54 -13.74 -2.03
CA SER A 184 6.50 -14.66 -2.48
C SER A 184 6.73 -15.16 -3.90
N LEU A 185 6.21 -16.35 -4.18
CA LEU A 185 6.23 -17.01 -5.48
C LEU A 185 4.88 -17.66 -5.75
N PHE A 186 4.22 -17.21 -6.80
CA PHE A 186 2.95 -17.75 -7.29
C PHE A 186 3.14 -18.32 -8.70
N ASP A 187 2.74 -19.57 -8.90
CA ASP A 187 2.78 -20.24 -10.19
C ASP A 187 1.54 -19.89 -11.01
N LEU A 188 1.74 -19.19 -12.14
CA LEU A 188 0.68 -18.71 -13.01
C LEU A 188 0.03 -19.84 -13.83
N LYS A 189 0.69 -20.99 -13.99
CA LYS A 189 0.11 -22.15 -14.69
C LYS A 189 -0.81 -22.93 -13.78
N SER A 190 -0.33 -23.30 -12.60
CA SER A 190 -1.12 -24.08 -11.65
C SER A 190 -2.05 -23.22 -10.79
N GLN A 191 -1.89 -21.90 -10.84
CA GLN A 191 -2.65 -20.92 -10.05
C GLN A 191 -2.50 -21.18 -8.55
N LYS A 192 -1.27 -21.46 -8.12
CA LYS A 192 -0.95 -21.81 -6.72
C LYS A 192 0.14 -20.92 -6.16
N LEU A 193 -0.06 -20.48 -4.93
CA LEU A 193 0.98 -19.86 -4.11
C LEU A 193 1.93 -20.97 -3.63
N LEU A 194 3.19 -20.93 -4.09
CA LEU A 194 4.18 -21.96 -3.80
C LEU A 194 5.01 -21.61 -2.57
N ILE A 195 5.41 -20.34 -2.44
CA ILE A 195 6.22 -19.83 -1.34
C ILE A 195 5.66 -18.48 -0.93
N ASN A 196 5.39 -18.31 0.36
CA ASN A 196 5.10 -17.03 0.99
C ASN A 196 5.37 -17.19 2.49
N GLU A 197 6.01 -16.20 3.10
CA GLU A 197 5.99 -16.04 4.55
C GLU A 197 5.28 -14.73 4.86
N THR A 198 4.20 -14.81 5.63
CA THR A 198 3.38 -13.66 5.99
C THR A 198 4.17 -12.66 6.83
N CYS A 199 4.94 -13.10 7.83
CA CYS A 199 5.70 -12.21 8.70
C CYS A 199 7.13 -12.73 8.90
N PRO A 200 8.09 -12.33 8.03
CA PRO A 200 9.48 -12.77 8.16
C PRO A 200 10.12 -12.42 9.51
N TYR A 201 9.72 -11.30 10.12
CA TYR A 201 10.15 -10.93 11.47
C TYR A 201 9.69 -11.95 12.51
N CYS A 202 8.40 -12.29 12.51
CA CYS A 202 7.78 -13.22 13.44
C CYS A 202 8.41 -14.62 13.37
N GLU A 203 8.68 -15.11 12.15
CA GLU A 203 9.28 -16.43 11.95
C GLU A 203 10.79 -16.47 12.21
N SER A 204 11.50 -15.40 11.88
CA SER A 204 12.95 -15.37 12.09
C SER A 204 13.34 -15.09 13.54
N GLN A 205 12.46 -14.41 14.31
CA GLN A 205 12.73 -13.90 15.65
C GLN A 205 14.01 -13.05 15.72
N SER A 206 14.34 -12.38 14.61
CA SER A 206 15.56 -11.59 14.46
C SER A 206 15.47 -10.29 15.23
N ASN A 207 16.57 -9.85 15.85
CA ASN A 207 16.61 -8.57 16.56
C ASN A 207 17.06 -7.42 15.65
N THR A 208 17.60 -7.74 14.48
CA THR A 208 18.18 -6.77 13.53
C THR A 208 17.71 -7.03 12.10
N LYS A 209 17.82 -5.99 11.26
CA LYS A 209 17.48 -6.06 9.83
C LYS A 209 18.39 -7.06 9.11
N GLU A 210 19.66 -7.10 9.47
CA GLU A 210 20.67 -7.96 8.88
C GLU A 210 20.36 -9.45 9.14
N GLU A 211 20.05 -9.80 10.38
CA GLU A 211 19.63 -11.15 10.77
C GLU A 211 18.36 -11.57 10.03
N MET A 212 17.36 -10.68 9.98
CA MET A 212 16.11 -10.94 9.27
C MET A 212 16.35 -11.15 7.77
N ASN A 213 17.17 -10.31 7.14
CA ASN A 213 17.51 -10.43 5.72
C ASN A 213 18.28 -11.70 5.40
N LEU A 214 19.18 -12.14 6.29
CA LEU A 214 19.86 -13.45 6.16
C LEU A 214 18.85 -14.61 6.23
N TRP A 215 17.88 -14.53 7.13
CA TRP A 215 16.82 -15.51 7.24
C TRP A 215 15.94 -15.53 5.99
N ILE A 216 15.48 -14.37 5.51
CA ILE A 216 14.69 -14.23 4.28
C ILE A 216 15.46 -14.82 3.10
N LYS A 217 16.76 -14.51 2.99
CA LYS A 217 17.61 -15.01 1.91
C LYS A 217 17.60 -16.53 1.84
N LYS A 218 17.88 -17.19 2.98
CA LYS A 218 17.97 -18.65 3.09
C LYS A 218 16.60 -19.34 2.90
N ASN A 219 15.56 -18.77 3.50
CA ASN A 219 14.27 -19.47 3.65
C ASN A 219 13.28 -19.16 2.53
N LEU A 220 13.42 -18.02 1.85
CA LEU A 220 12.53 -17.57 0.78
C LEU A 220 13.33 -17.33 -0.50
N HIS A 221 14.23 -16.35 -0.52
CA HIS A 221 14.88 -15.88 -1.76
C HIS A 221 15.61 -16.99 -2.51
N ASP A 222 16.50 -17.75 -1.85
CA ASP A 222 17.29 -18.80 -2.51
C ASP A 222 16.44 -20.00 -2.95
N LYS A 223 15.30 -20.25 -2.28
CA LYS A 223 14.33 -21.26 -2.73
C LYS A 223 13.62 -20.80 -3.99
N ILE A 224 13.11 -19.57 -3.98
CA ILE A 224 12.43 -18.96 -5.12
C ILE A 224 13.39 -18.87 -6.32
N LYS A 225 14.62 -18.40 -6.11
CA LYS A 225 15.64 -18.24 -7.15
C LYS A 225 15.95 -19.55 -7.86
N ARG A 226 16.01 -20.67 -7.14
CA ARG A 226 16.21 -22.02 -7.71
C ARG A 226 15.04 -22.48 -8.57
N ILE A 227 13.81 -22.10 -8.22
CA ILE A 227 12.62 -22.48 -9.00
C ILE A 227 12.54 -21.68 -10.31
N ILE A 228 12.86 -20.38 -10.26
CA ILE A 228 12.75 -19.48 -11.43
C ILE A 228 14.05 -19.35 -12.25
N ASN A 229 15.12 -20.05 -11.86
CA ASN A 229 16.38 -20.17 -12.62
C ASN A 229 16.88 -21.62 -12.54
N PRO A 230 16.20 -22.56 -13.19
CA PRO A 230 16.60 -23.97 -13.18
C PRO A 230 17.94 -24.21 -13.90
#